data_AF-A0A0W8FII7-F1
#
_entry.id   AF-A0A0W8FII7-F1
#
_cell.length_a   1.000
_cell.length_b   1.000
_cell.length_c   1.000
_cell.angle_alpha   90.00
_cell.angle_beta   90.00
_cell.angle_gamma   90.00
#
_symmetry.space_group_name_H-M   'P 1'
#
loop_
_entity.id
_entity.type
_entity.pdbx_description
1 polymer ?
#
loop_
_entity_poly.entity_id
_entity_poly.type
_entity_poly.pdbx_seq_one_letter_code
_entity_poly.pdbx_strand_id
1 'polypeptide(L)'
;MKHALEIAVAAVIIILAAVFLAQNAGMQEASGEEAWGGADSEAAELIEASGYEPWIDPIWKPPSGEIESLLFAMQAAIGALVIGYFFGYWKGSRKAA
;
A
#
# COMPACT_ATOMS: atom_id res chain seq x y z
N MET A 1 -8.88 21.52 -23.01
CA MET A 1 -7.80 20.89 -22.22
C MET A 1 -7.84 21.19 -20.71
N LYS A 2 -8.78 22.00 -20.18
CA LYS A 2 -8.81 22.41 -18.77
C LYS A 2 -8.92 21.25 -17.76
N HIS A 3 -9.59 20.16 -18.14
CA HIS A 3 -9.85 18.99 -17.30
C HIS A 3 -9.00 17.77 -17.67
N ALA A 4 -8.01 17.91 -18.58
CA ALA A 4 -7.26 16.76 -19.09
C ALA A 4 -6.50 16.01 -17.99
N LEU A 5 -5.90 16.74 -17.04
CA LEU A 5 -5.21 16.14 -15.89
C LEU A 5 -6.18 15.47 -14.92
N GLU A 6 -7.33 16.10 -14.65
CA GLU A 6 -8.37 15.55 -13.77
C GLU A 6 -8.94 14.25 -14.34
N ILE A 7 -9.18 14.22 -15.66
CA ILE A 7 -9.61 13.01 -16.38
C ILE A 7 -8.53 11.93 -16.33
N ALA A 8 -7.26 12.28 -16.51
CA ALA A 8 -6.16 11.32 -16.42
C ALA A 8 -6.04 10.73 -15.00
N VAL A 9 -6.14 11.56 -13.95
CA VAL A 9 -6.13 11.09 -12.55
C VAL A 9 -7.33 10.20 -12.26
N ALA A 10 -8.53 10.61 -12.66
CA ALA A 10 -9.73 9.79 -12.49
C ALA A 10 -9.61 8.45 -13.22
N ALA A 11 -9.07 8.44 -14.44
CA ALA A 11 -8.82 7.21 -15.19
C ALA A 11 -7.82 6.31 -14.47
N VAL A 12 -6.71 6.85 -13.94
CA VAL A 12 -5.75 6.07 -13.15
C VAL A 12 -6.41 5.47 -11.91
N ILE A 13 -7.21 6.24 -11.16
CA ILE A 13 -7.92 5.73 -9.98
C ILE A 13 -8.88 4.60 -10.36
N ILE A 14 -9.65 4.77 -11.43
CA ILE A 14 -10.59 3.74 -11.92
C ILE A 14 -9.84 2.48 -12.34
N ILE A 15 -8.72 2.61 -13.06
CA ILE A 15 -7.89 1.47 -13.47
C ILE A 15 -7.36 0.73 -12.25
N LEU A 16 -6.80 1.45 -11.27
CA LEU A 16 -6.28 0.84 -10.04
C LEU A 16 -7.39 0.15 -9.24
N ALA A 17 -8.56 0.77 -9.12
CA ALA A 17 -9.72 0.18 -8.45
C ALA A 17 -10.22 -1.09 -9.18
N ALA A 18 -10.27 -1.06 -10.52
CA ALA A 18 -10.66 -2.21 -11.32
C ALA A 18 -9.67 -3.38 -11.17
N VAL A 19 -8.37 -3.10 -11.18
CA VAL A 19 -7.32 -4.10 -10.93
C VAL A 19 -7.46 -4.70 -9.53
N PHE A 20 -7.67 -3.85 -8.52
CA PHE A 20 -7.89 -4.30 -7.14
C PHE A 20 -9.11 -5.22 -7.03
N LEU A 21 -10.26 -4.82 -7.60
CA LEU A 21 -11.48 -5.63 -7.56
C LEU A 21 -11.33 -6.97 -8.31
N ALA A 22 -10.64 -6.96 -9.46
CA ALA A 22 -10.37 -8.18 -10.21
C ALA A 22 -9.49 -9.16 -9.42
N GLN A 23 -8.43 -8.66 -8.78
CA GLN A 23 -7.58 -9.47 -7.90
C GLN A 23 -8.36 -9.96 -6.67
N ASN A 24 -9.14 -9.10 -6.02
CA ASN A 24 -9.96 -9.49 -4.86
C ASN A 24 -10.90 -10.65 -5.19
N ALA A 25 -11.58 -10.58 -6.34
CA ALA A 25 -12.47 -11.63 -6.80
C ALA A 25 -11.73 -12.96 -6.99
N GLY A 26 -10.56 -12.94 -7.63
CA GLY A 26 -9.75 -14.15 -7.83
C GLY A 26 -9.18 -14.75 -6.53
N MET A 27 -8.80 -13.90 -5.57
CA MET A 27 -8.19 -14.38 -4.32
C MET A 27 -9.23 -14.84 -3.29
N GLN A 28 -10.41 -14.20 -3.21
CA GLN A 28 -11.48 -14.67 -2.32
C GLN A 28 -11.97 -16.08 -2.66
N GLU A 29 -11.90 -16.47 -3.93
CA GLU A 29 -12.22 -17.83 -4.38
C GLU A 29 -11.17 -18.86 -3.94
N ALA A 30 -9.94 -18.44 -3.66
CA ALA A 30 -8.80 -19.32 -3.36
C ALA A 30 -8.46 -19.43 -1.86
N SER A 31 -8.58 -18.37 -1.07
CA SER A 31 -7.98 -18.30 0.29
C SER A 31 -8.85 -17.74 1.42
N GLY A 32 -10.11 -17.37 1.17
CA GLY A 32 -11.06 -16.95 2.23
C GLY A 32 -10.77 -15.58 2.85
N GLU A 33 -11.11 -15.38 4.13
CA GLU A 33 -11.11 -14.07 4.82
C GLU A 33 -9.71 -13.44 4.99
N GLU A 34 -8.63 -14.23 4.88
CA GLU A 34 -7.23 -13.78 4.98
C GLU A 34 -6.52 -13.72 3.61
N ALA A 35 -7.29 -13.60 2.52
CA ALA A 35 -6.76 -13.67 1.16
C ALA A 35 -5.69 -12.61 0.82
N TRP A 36 -5.63 -11.51 1.57
CA TRP A 36 -4.67 -10.42 1.38
C TRP A 36 -3.55 -10.48 2.42
N GLY A 37 -2.59 -11.37 2.21
CA GLY A 37 -1.32 -11.40 2.96
C GLY A 37 -0.26 -10.48 2.33
N GLY A 38 0.72 -10.07 3.14
CA GLY A 38 1.92 -9.41 2.63
C GLY A 38 2.82 -10.40 1.88
N ALA A 39 3.55 -9.92 0.86
CA ALA A 39 4.51 -10.75 0.13
C ALA A 39 5.61 -11.33 1.04
N ASP A 40 5.94 -10.59 2.10
CA ASP A 40 6.94 -11.00 3.09
C ASP A 40 6.51 -12.23 3.88
N SER A 41 5.20 -12.45 4.07
CA SER A 41 4.67 -13.63 4.76
C SER A 41 4.93 -14.91 3.97
N GLU A 42 4.69 -14.89 2.65
CA GLU A 42 4.97 -16.03 1.77
C GLU A 42 6.48 -16.33 1.72
N ALA A 43 7.31 -15.28 1.72
CA ALA A 43 8.76 -15.44 1.78
C ALA A 43 9.21 -16.05 3.13
N ALA A 44 8.61 -15.62 4.23
CA ALA A 44 8.92 -16.14 5.57
C ALA A 44 8.60 -17.64 5.67
N GLU A 45 7.45 -18.09 5.16
CA GLU A 45 7.07 -19.50 5.16
C GLU A 45 8.09 -20.38 4.40
N LEU A 46 8.55 -19.90 3.24
CA LEU A 46 9.57 -20.60 2.46
C LEU A 46 10.92 -20.67 3.19
N ILE A 47 11.28 -19.61 3.90
CA ILE A 47 12.51 -19.54 4.69
C ILE A 47 12.43 -20.51 5.88
N GLU A 48 11.32 -20.52 6.63
CA GLU A 48 11.11 -21.47 7.73
C GLU A 48 11.13 -22.91 7.24
N ALA A 49 10.51 -23.19 6.08
CA ALA A 49 10.53 -24.52 5.46
C ALA A 49 11.94 -24.99 5.06
N SER A 50 12.90 -24.07 4.89
CA SER A 50 14.31 -24.42 4.63
C SER A 50 15.06 -24.93 5.88
N GLY A 51 14.41 -24.91 7.05
CA GLY A 51 15.02 -25.27 8.34
C GLY A 51 15.84 -24.13 8.95
N TYR A 52 15.61 -22.89 8.49
CA TYR A 52 16.24 -21.70 9.06
C TYR A 52 15.58 -21.32 10.38
N GLU A 53 16.40 -21.10 11.41
CA GLU A 53 15.96 -20.59 12.70
C GLU A 53 16.28 -19.08 12.81
N PRO A 54 15.32 -18.21 13.15
CA PRO A 54 15.58 -16.81 13.41
C PRO A 54 16.64 -16.61 14.50
N TRP A 55 17.59 -15.71 14.24
CA TRP A 55 18.67 -15.34 15.16
C TRP A 55 18.26 -14.22 16.14
N ILE A 56 17.14 -13.55 15.87
CA ILE A 56 16.58 -12.45 16.65
C ILE A 56 15.05 -12.52 16.57
N ASP A 57 14.39 -12.36 17.71
CA ASP A 57 12.93 -12.18 17.79
C ASP A 57 12.53 -10.70 17.66
N PRO A 58 11.35 -10.39 17.07
CA PRO A 58 10.81 -9.04 17.07
C PRO A 58 10.62 -8.53 18.50
N ILE A 59 11.24 -7.39 18.82
CA ILE A 59 11.12 -6.73 20.13
C ILE A 59 9.65 -6.33 20.40
N TRP A 60 8.89 -6.06 19.35
CA TRP A 60 7.48 -5.71 19.43
C TRP A 60 6.76 -6.13 18.14
N LYS A 61 5.52 -6.62 18.30
CA LYS A 61 4.57 -6.83 17.20
C LYS A 61 3.25 -6.12 17.51
N PRO A 62 2.52 -5.64 16.49
CA PRO A 62 1.18 -5.11 16.68
C PRO A 62 0.29 -6.11 17.42
N PRO A 63 -0.56 -5.65 18.36
CA PRO A 63 -1.43 -6.53 19.13
C PRO A 63 -2.57 -7.15 18.30
N SER A 64 -2.85 -6.60 17.10
CA SER A 64 -3.77 -7.17 16.11
C SER A 64 -3.40 -6.72 14.69
N GLY A 65 -3.85 -7.48 13.68
CA GLY A 65 -3.68 -7.11 12.27
C GLY A 65 -4.41 -5.83 11.86
N GLU A 66 -5.47 -5.45 12.59
CA GLU A 66 -6.14 -4.16 12.40
C GLU A 66 -5.23 -2.99 12.78
N ILE A 67 -4.48 -3.12 13.89
CA ILE A 67 -3.52 -2.10 14.32
C ILE A 67 -2.34 -2.04 13.35
N GLU A 68 -1.88 -3.18 12.83
CA GLU A 68 -0.86 -3.22 11.77
C GLU A 68 -1.32 -2.44 10.53
N SER A 69 -2.53 -2.73 10.06
CA SER A 69 -3.14 -2.07 8.90
C SER A 69 -3.34 -0.56 9.13
N LEU A 70 -3.74 -0.17 10.34
CA LEU A 70 -3.88 1.23 10.74
C LEU A 70 -2.53 1.97 10.69
N LEU A 71 -1.48 1.36 11.25
CA LEU A 71 -0.14 1.95 11.24
C LEU A 71 0.39 2.10 9.81
N PHE A 72 0.17 1.10 8.96
CA PHE A 72 0.52 1.16 7.55
C PHE A 72 -0.24 2.28 6.81
N ALA A 73 -1.56 2.35 7.00
CA ALA A 73 -2.39 3.39 6.39
C ALA A 73 -1.98 4.80 6.84
N MET A 74 -1.62 4.97 8.11
CA MET A 74 -1.12 6.23 8.65
C MET A 74 0.22 6.64 8.01
N GLN A 75 1.16 5.70 7.86
CA GLN A 75 2.43 5.95 7.16
C GLN A 75 2.19 6.38 5.71
N ALA A 76 1.28 5.68 5.00
CA ALA A 76 0.92 6.02 3.63
C ALA A 76 0.29 7.42 3.53
N ALA A 77 -0.61 7.77 4.45
CA ALA A 77 -1.23 9.09 4.50
C ALA A 77 -0.20 10.21 4.75
N ILE A 78 0.73 10.02 5.68
CA ILE A 78 1.82 10.96 5.95
C ILE A 78 2.71 11.11 4.71
N GLY A 79 3.10 9.99 4.08
CA GLY A 79 3.88 10.00 2.84
C GLY A 79 3.19 10.79 1.71
N ALA A 80 1.88 10.58 1.53
CA ALA A 80 1.10 11.31 0.55
C ALA A 80 1.04 12.83 0.84
N LEU A 81 0.91 13.22 2.11
CA LEU A 81 0.96 14.63 2.53
C LEU A 81 2.30 15.27 2.21
N VAL A 82 3.41 14.58 2.53
CA VAL A 82 4.77 15.07 2.25
C VAL A 82 4.98 15.26 0.75
N ILE A 83 4.67 14.24 -0.06
CA ILE A 83 4.81 14.29 -1.52
C ILE A 83 3.94 15.41 -2.10
N GLY A 84 2.67 15.48 -1.67
CA GLY A 84 1.74 16.52 -2.10
C GLY A 84 2.21 17.93 -1.77
N TYR A 85 2.77 18.13 -0.57
CA TYR A 85 3.34 19.41 -0.15
C TYR A 85 4.49 19.84 -1.05
N PHE A 86 5.45 18.96 -1.36
CA PHE A 86 6.59 19.28 -2.23
C PHE A 86 6.16 19.69 -3.65
N PHE A 87 5.25 18.93 -4.26
CA PHE A 87 4.73 19.28 -5.58
C PHE A 87 3.93 20.58 -5.56
N GLY A 88 3.13 20.81 -4.52
CA GLY A 88 2.39 22.05 -4.31
C GLY A 88 3.31 23.26 -4.15
N TYR A 89 4.33 23.15 -3.29
CA TYR A 89 5.34 24.18 -3.07
C TYR A 89 6.10 24.54 -4.35
N TRP A 90 6.53 23.54 -5.13
CA TRP A 90 7.26 23.79 -6.37
C TRP A 90 6.40 24.43 -7.47
N LYS A 91 5.11 24.09 -7.51
CA LYS A 91 4.15 24.75 -8.41
C LYS A 91 3.89 26.20 -7.99
N GLY A 92 3.75 26.46 -6.68
CA GLY A 92 3.55 27.80 -6.14
C GLY A 92 4.76 28.71 -6.36
N SER A 93 5.96 28.20 -6.10
CA SER A 93 7.22 28.95 -6.25
C SER A 93 7.47 29.38 -7.70
N ARG A 94 7.11 28.54 -8.69
CA ARG A 94 7.20 28.88 -10.12
C ARG A 94 6.19 29.94 -10.58
N LYS A 95 5.15 30.23 -9.80
CA LYS A 95 4.14 31.24 -10.12
C LYS A 95 4.44 32.61 -9.47
N ALA A 96 5.33 32.61 -8.48
CA ALA A 96 5.78 33.81 -7.76
C ALA A 96 7.09 34.39 -8.33
N ALA A 97 7.81 33.63 -9.15
CA ALA A 97 8.95 34.06 -9.97
C ALA A 97 8.47 34.45 -11.38
#